data_AF-A0A532TQE4-F1
#
_entry.id   AF-A0A532TQE4-F1
#
_cell.length_a   1.000
_cell.length_b   1.000
_cell.length_c   1.000
_cell.angle_alpha   90.00
_cell.angle_beta   90.00
_cell.angle_gamma   90.00
#
_symmetry.space_group_name_H-M   'P 1'
#
loop_
_entity.id
_entity.type
_entity.pdbx_description
1 polymer ?
#
loop_
_entity_poly.entity_id
_entity_poly.type
_entity_poly.pdbx_seq_one_letter_code
_entity_poly.pdbx_strand_id
1 'polypeptide(L)'
;MIYFQEFSASAAAGTTDYDEGLRSTAENPKRLLSVLVQVTELPLVSSMLQIWYEKEKIAELPLNLINSPLCTDANTPYGMNMINEVEVGFDIPVGAIVMAAVKAVGGTQTIIGAYRYEITA
;
A
#
# COMPACT_ATOMS: atom_id res chain seq x y z
N MET A 1 4.84 19.80 6.56
CA MET A 1 3.71 19.16 7.30
C MET A 1 3.54 17.77 6.75
N ILE A 2 3.24 16.79 7.60
CA ILE A 2 3.01 15.40 7.18
C ILE A 2 1.52 15.24 6.87
N TYR A 3 1.23 14.61 5.73
CA TYR A 3 -0.09 14.30 5.24
C TYR A 3 -0.25 12.80 5.04
N PHE A 4 -1.50 12.34 5.04
CA PHE A 4 -1.88 10.96 4.82
C PHE A 4 -2.97 10.88 3.75
N GLN A 5 -2.79 10.01 2.77
CA GLN A 5 -3.83 9.69 1.79
C GLN A 5 -4.12 8.20 1.88
N GLU A 6 -5.38 7.84 2.13
CA GLU A 6 -5.79 6.43 2.19
C GLU A 6 -5.63 5.73 0.84
N PHE A 7 -5.47 4.41 0.88
CA PHE A 7 -5.57 3.55 -0.29
C PHE A 7 -6.15 2.19 0.08
N SER A 8 -6.68 1.51 -0.93
CA SER A 8 -7.06 0.10 -0.86
C SER A 8 -6.85 -0.56 -2.21
N ALA A 9 -6.42 -1.82 -2.21
CA ALA A 9 -6.33 -2.65 -3.42
C ALA A 9 -6.77 -4.09 -3.08
N SER A 10 -7.46 -4.75 -4.00
CA SER A 10 -8.04 -6.08 -3.79
C SER A 10 -7.91 -6.95 -5.03
N ALA A 11 -6.97 -7.90 -4.99
CA ALA A 11 -6.71 -8.81 -6.10
C ALA A 11 -7.39 -10.16 -5.89
N ALA A 12 -7.99 -10.69 -6.96
CA ALA A 12 -8.41 -12.08 -7.03
C ALA A 12 -7.21 -13.01 -7.27
N ALA A 13 -7.37 -14.30 -6.99
CA ALA A 13 -6.30 -15.27 -7.16
C ALA A 13 -5.69 -15.24 -8.58
N GLY A 14 -4.37 -15.08 -8.66
CA GLY A 14 -3.63 -15.02 -9.92
C GLY A 14 -3.59 -13.64 -10.57
N THR A 15 -4.15 -12.60 -9.94
CA THR A 15 -4.12 -11.23 -10.47
C THR A 15 -3.27 -10.30 -9.63
N THR A 16 -3.04 -9.10 -10.17
CA THR A 16 -2.47 -7.96 -9.45
C THR A 16 -3.44 -6.82 -9.60
N ASP A 17 -3.81 -6.22 -8.47
CA ASP A 17 -4.68 -5.06 -8.42
C ASP A 17 -3.92 -3.87 -7.83
N TYR A 18 -4.22 -2.68 -8.33
CA TYR A 18 -3.54 -1.43 -8.00
C TYR A 18 -4.55 -0.46 -7.39
N ASP A 19 -4.10 0.32 -6.41
CA ASP A 19 -4.88 1.45 -5.94
C ASP A 19 -4.88 2.61 -6.97
N GLU A 20 -5.59 3.69 -6.64
CA GLU A 20 -5.63 4.89 -7.49
C GLU A 20 -4.32 5.71 -7.46
N GLY A 21 -3.49 5.52 -6.42
CA GLY A 21 -2.15 6.08 -6.30
C GLY A 21 -2.06 7.49 -5.71
N LEU A 22 -0.84 7.86 -5.31
CA LEU A 22 -0.45 9.19 -4.87
C LEU A 22 0.17 9.98 -6.03
N ARG A 23 -0.57 10.94 -6.57
CA ARG A 23 -0.11 11.81 -7.67
C ARG A 23 0.50 13.12 -7.16
N SER A 24 1.64 13.52 -7.71
CA SER A 24 2.29 14.82 -7.47
C SER A 24 1.87 15.83 -8.54
N THR A 25 1.46 17.04 -8.17
CA THR A 25 1.06 18.10 -9.13
C THR A 25 1.92 19.35 -8.95
N ALA A 26 1.86 20.29 -9.90
CA ALA A 26 2.66 21.51 -9.83
C ALA A 26 2.24 22.38 -8.63
N GLU A 27 0.95 22.39 -8.29
CA GLU A 27 0.38 23.12 -7.16
C GLU A 27 0.66 22.43 -5.82
N ASN A 28 0.88 21.11 -5.83
CA ASN A 28 1.14 20.30 -4.66
C ASN A 28 2.26 19.29 -4.96
N PRO A 29 3.53 19.74 -5.02
CA PRO A 29 4.66 18.83 -5.19
C PRO A 29 4.79 17.96 -3.93
N LYS A 30 4.88 16.64 -4.11
CA LYS A 30 4.87 15.68 -3.01
C LYS A 30 6.19 14.93 -2.87
N ARG A 31 6.57 14.67 -1.62
CA ARG A 31 7.62 13.71 -1.24
C ARG A 31 7.00 12.56 -0.47
N LEU A 32 7.17 11.34 -0.96
CA LEU A 32 6.75 10.15 -0.23
C LEU A 32 7.77 9.83 0.86
N LEU A 33 7.30 9.69 2.09
CA LEU A 33 8.13 9.23 3.20
C LEU A 33 8.04 7.70 3.30
N SER A 34 6.81 7.19 3.42
CA SER A 34 6.55 5.77 3.65
C SER A 34 5.13 5.38 3.27
N VAL A 35 4.89 4.08 3.19
CA VAL A 35 3.58 3.48 2.96
C VAL A 35 3.19 2.69 4.20
N LEU A 36 2.09 3.09 4.83
CA LEU A 36 1.50 2.37 5.94
C LEU A 36 0.56 1.32 5.38
N VAL A 37 0.66 0.07 5.82
CA VAL A 37 -0.12 -1.03 5.25
C VAL A 37 -0.66 -1.98 6.32
N GLN A 38 -1.85 -2.47 6.06
CA GLN A 38 -2.45 -3.60 6.75
C GLN A 38 -3.03 -4.55 5.71
N VAL A 39 -2.99 -5.85 6.00
CA VAL A 39 -3.70 -6.87 5.25
C VAL A 39 -5.01 -7.14 5.98
N THR A 40 -6.11 -7.26 5.25
CA THR A 40 -7.43 -7.49 5.85
C THR A 40 -7.74 -8.97 6.07
N GLU A 41 -6.97 -9.88 5.47
CA GLU A 41 -7.14 -11.33 5.55
C GLU A 41 -5.81 -12.01 5.90
N LEU A 42 -5.85 -13.31 6.22
CA LEU A 42 -4.62 -14.09 6.36
C LEU A 42 -3.81 -14.04 5.06
N PRO A 43 -2.54 -13.62 5.12
CA PRO A 43 -1.70 -13.60 3.94
C PRO A 43 -1.47 -15.02 3.45
N LEU A 44 -1.93 -15.31 2.24
CA LEU A 44 -1.69 -16.60 1.59
C LEU A 44 -0.28 -16.63 1.01
N VAL A 45 0.35 -17.81 1.07
CA VAL A 45 1.74 -18.02 0.65
C VAL A 45 1.96 -17.48 -0.76
N SER A 46 3.06 -16.75 -0.94
CA SER A 46 3.49 -16.11 -2.20
C SER A 46 2.71 -14.87 -2.63
N SER A 47 1.70 -14.43 -1.89
CA SER A 47 1.06 -13.13 -2.15
C SER A 47 1.97 -11.99 -1.71
N MET A 48 1.99 -10.90 -2.50
CA MET A 48 2.95 -9.81 -2.34
C MET A 48 2.26 -8.45 -2.25
N LEU A 49 2.77 -7.59 -1.37
CA LEU A 49 2.64 -6.15 -1.48
C LEU A 49 3.66 -5.64 -2.49
N GLN A 50 3.26 -4.73 -3.35
CA GLN A 50 4.13 -4.09 -4.32
C GLN A 50 3.93 -2.57 -4.26
N ILE A 51 5.03 -1.83 -4.33
CA ILE A 51 4.99 -0.37 -4.54
C ILE A 51 5.56 -0.09 -5.93
N TRP A 52 4.80 0.68 -6.70
CA TRP A 52 5.10 1.03 -8.08
C TRP A 52 5.29 2.53 -8.20
N TYR A 53 6.35 2.94 -8.88
CA TYR A 53 6.52 4.29 -9.39
C TYR A 53 6.28 4.24 -10.90
N GLU A 54 5.18 4.84 -11.37
CA GLU A 54 4.72 4.69 -12.75
C GLU A 54 4.58 3.21 -13.17
N LYS A 55 5.51 2.71 -13.99
CA LYS A 55 5.57 1.33 -14.48
C LYS A 55 6.72 0.54 -13.88
N GLU A 56 7.48 1.14 -12.96
CA GLU A 56 8.61 0.52 -12.30
C GLU A 56 8.20 0.05 -10.91
N LYS A 57 8.42 -1.23 -10.62
CA LYS A 57 8.22 -1.79 -9.29
C LYS A 57 9.42 -1.46 -8.42
N ILE A 58 9.24 -0.57 -7.45
CA ILE A 58 10.32 -0.07 -6.59
C ILE A 58 10.44 -0.82 -5.26
N ALA A 59 9.37 -1.49 -4.82
CA ALA A 59 9.41 -2.40 -3.67
C ALA A 59 8.48 -3.60 -3.88
N GLU A 60 8.87 -4.75 -3.33
CA GLU A 60 8.04 -5.94 -3.27
C GLU A 60 8.31 -6.67 -1.95
N LEU A 61 7.25 -6.91 -1.18
CA LEU A 61 7.33 -7.59 0.10
C LEU A 61 6.29 -8.71 0.17
N PRO A 62 6.67 -9.90 0.62
CA PRO A 62 5.71 -10.95 0.97
C PRO A 62 4.71 -10.47 2.04
N LEU A 63 3.41 -10.70 1.81
CA LEU A 63 2.36 -10.27 2.75
C LEU A 63 2.47 -10.97 4.12
N ASN A 64 3.10 -12.14 4.19
CA ASN A 64 3.33 -12.84 5.45
C ASN A 64 4.38 -12.18 6.37
N LEU A 65 5.09 -11.15 5.88
CA LEU A 65 5.91 -10.27 6.72
C LEU A 65 5.11 -9.13 7.35
N ILE A 66 3.92 -8.83 6.82
CA ILE A 66 3.04 -7.80 7.35
C ILE A 66 2.29 -8.42 8.52
N ASN A 67 2.49 -7.85 9.70
CA ASN A 67 1.76 -8.29 10.88
C ASN A 67 0.29 -7.88 10.70
N SER A 68 -0.57 -8.87 10.45
CA SER A 68 -1.99 -8.69 10.28
C SER A 68 -2.75 -9.66 11.20
N PRO A 69 -3.76 -9.18 11.94
CA PRO A 69 -4.65 -10.05 12.67
C PRO A 69 -5.54 -10.85 11.73
N LEU A 70 -5.91 -12.05 12.17
CA LEU A 70 -6.94 -12.86 11.54
C LEU A 70 -8.28 -12.11 11.59
N CYS A 71 -8.72 -11.59 10.45
CA CYS A 71 -10.10 -11.18 10.24
C CYS A 71 -10.90 -12.41 9.80
N THR A 72 -12.00 -12.69 10.48
CA THR A 72 -12.95 -13.73 10.09
C THR A 72 -14.33 -13.09 10.00
N ASP A 73 -15.28 -13.70 9.29
CA ASP A 73 -16.65 -13.18 9.18
C ASP A 73 -17.32 -12.94 10.56
N ALA A 74 -16.84 -13.60 11.61
CA ALA A 74 -17.31 -13.43 12.99
C ALA A 74 -16.67 -12.24 13.74
N ASN A 75 -15.46 -11.83 13.37
CA ASN A 75 -14.69 -10.77 14.01
C ASN A 75 -13.91 -9.97 12.95
N THR A 76 -14.32 -8.72 12.75
CA THR A 76 -13.63 -7.71 11.92
C THR A 76 -12.93 -6.66 12.79
N PRO A 77 -11.78 -6.98 13.42
CA PRO A 77 -11.07 -6.01 14.24
C PRO A 77 -10.38 -4.96 13.35
N TYR A 78 -11.05 -3.84 13.09
CA TYR A 78 -10.48 -2.69 12.37
C TYR A 78 -9.61 -1.78 13.24
N GLY A 79 -9.49 -2.07 14.54
CA GLY A 79 -8.72 -1.27 15.51
C GLY A 79 -7.64 -2.10 16.17
N MET A 80 -6.43 -2.09 15.59
CA MET A 80 -5.23 -2.63 16.25
C MET A 80 -4.11 -1.60 16.24
N ASN A 81 -3.31 -1.55 17.29
CA ASN A 81 -2.14 -0.68 17.42
C ASN A 81 -0.96 -1.09 16.50
N MET A 82 -1.24 -1.79 15.39
CA MET A 82 -0.26 -2.36 14.48
C MET A 82 -0.17 -1.48 13.24
N ILE A 83 0.92 -0.75 13.11
CA ILE A 83 1.26 0.02 11.91
C ILE A 83 2.45 -0.67 11.27
N ASN A 84 2.25 -1.31 10.12
CA ASN A 84 3.37 -1.79 9.31
C ASN A 84 3.75 -0.64 8.37
N GLU A 85 4.98 -0.16 8.50
CA GLU A 85 5.52 0.95 7.70
C GLU A 85 6.58 0.42 6.75
N VAL A 86 6.38 0.67 5.45
CA VAL A 86 7.36 0.41 4.41
C VAL A 86 7.99 1.73 4.03
N GLU A 87 9.24 1.94 4.43
CA GLU A 87 10.02 3.12 4.07
C GLU A 87 10.36 3.09 2.58
N VAL A 88 10.10 4.19 1.87
CA VAL A 88 10.39 4.33 0.43
C VAL A 88 11.22 5.60 0.18
N GLY A 89 10.80 6.73 0.75
CA GLY A 89 11.63 7.93 0.93
C GLY A 89 12.17 8.61 -0.34
N PHE A 90 11.32 9.20 -1.18
CA PHE A 90 11.77 9.96 -2.35
C PHE A 90 10.82 11.10 -2.76
N ASP A 91 11.35 12.08 -3.50
CA ASP A 91 10.58 13.18 -4.08
C ASP A 91 9.87 12.71 -5.35
N ILE A 92 8.53 12.82 -5.40
CA ILE A 92 7.73 12.39 -6.54
C ILE A 92 7.74 13.52 -7.58
N PRO A 93 8.30 13.30 -8.79
CA PRO A 93 8.29 14.32 -9.84
C PRO A 93 6.88 14.79 -10.17
N VAL A 94 6.74 16.06 -10.51
CA VAL A 94 5.44 16.64 -10.89
C VAL A 94 4.87 15.89 -12.11
N GLY A 95 3.61 15.49 -12.01
CA GLY A 95 2.92 14.69 -13.02
C GLY A 95 2.99 13.18 -12.78
N ALA A 96 3.93 12.72 -11.93
CA ALA A 96 4.14 11.31 -11.67
C ALA A 96 3.21 10.76 -10.58
N ILE A 97 3.07 9.43 -10.56
CA ILE A 97 2.24 8.68 -9.61
C ILE A 97 3.00 7.52 -8.96
N VAL A 98 2.72 7.33 -7.67
CA VAL A 98 3.11 6.14 -6.92
C VAL A 98 1.86 5.33 -6.60
N MET A 99 1.88 4.02 -6.83
CA MET A 99 0.77 3.12 -6.58
C MET A 99 1.19 1.99 -5.63
N ALA A 100 0.29 1.61 -4.75
CA ALA A 100 0.35 0.41 -3.93
C ALA A 100 -0.50 -0.66 -4.61
N ALA A 101 0.06 -1.86 -4.72
CA ALA A 101 -0.59 -2.97 -5.39
C ALA A 101 -0.49 -4.23 -4.55
N VAL A 102 -1.48 -5.10 -4.71
CA VAL A 102 -1.46 -6.45 -4.14
C VAL A 102 -1.45 -7.45 -5.27
N LYS A 103 -0.47 -8.37 -5.21
CA LYS A 103 -0.42 -9.55 -6.07
C LYS A 103 -0.92 -10.74 -5.27
N ALA A 104 -2.09 -11.25 -5.62
CA ALA A 104 -2.66 -12.43 -4.97
C ALA A 104 -2.25 -13.69 -5.73
N VAL A 105 -1.65 -14.66 -5.04
CA VAL A 105 -1.30 -15.96 -5.64
C VAL A 105 -2.35 -17.02 -5.36
N GLY A 106 -2.93 -17.02 -4.16
CA GLY A 106 -4.07 -17.84 -3.80
C GLY A 106 -5.11 -17.00 -3.09
N GLY A 107 -6.39 -17.36 -3.26
CA GLY A 107 -7.52 -16.62 -2.69
C GLY A 107 -7.62 -15.17 -3.17
N THR A 108 -8.60 -14.45 -2.65
CA THR A 108 -8.59 -12.99 -2.71
C THR A 108 -7.58 -12.49 -1.68
N GLN A 109 -6.90 -11.39 -1.96
CA GLN A 109 -6.06 -10.70 -0.99
C GLN A 109 -6.31 -9.21 -1.09
N THR A 110 -6.56 -8.58 0.05
CA THR A 110 -6.89 -7.16 0.12
C THR A 110 -5.98 -6.46 1.10
N ILE A 111 -5.37 -5.37 0.64
CA ILE A 111 -4.54 -4.46 1.42
C ILE A 111 -5.27 -3.12 1.59
N ILE A 112 -5.11 -2.54 2.76
CA ILE A 112 -5.57 -1.18 3.08
C ILE A 112 -4.44 -0.43 3.75
N GLY A 113 -4.41 0.88 3.61
CA GLY A 113 -3.32 1.65 4.15
C GLY A 113 -3.39 3.13 3.86
N ALA A 114 -2.26 3.81 4.06
CA ALA A 114 -2.11 5.20 3.70
C ALA A 114 -0.68 5.52 3.22
N TYR A 115 -0.58 6.39 2.22
CA TYR A 115 0.67 7.05 1.91
C TYR A 115 0.96 8.13 2.94
N ARG A 116 2.14 8.08 3.56
CA ARG A 116 2.64 9.13 4.43
C ARG A 116 3.59 10.01 3.62
N TYR A 117 3.22 11.27 3.41
CA TYR A 117 3.93 12.16 2.51
C TYR A 117 4.02 13.60 3.03
N GLU A 118 4.88 14.40 2.41
CA GLU A 118 5.02 15.84 2.66
C GLU A 118 4.74 16.60 1.37
N ILE A 119 4.30 17.86 1.51
CA ILE A 119 4.25 18.81 0.40
C ILE A 119 5.51 19.67 0.48
N THR A 120 6.31 19.67 -0.59
CA THR A 120 7.67 20.25 -0.61
C THR A 120 7.72 21.63 -1.26
N ALA A 121 6.70 22.47 -1.03
CA ALA A 121 6.56 23.80 -1.64
C ALA A 121 7.82 24.67 -1.56
#